data_AF-A0AAW4JV83-F1
#
_entry.id   AF-A0AAW4JV83-F1
#
_cell.length_a   1.000
_cell.length_b   1.000
_cell.length_c   1.000
_cell.angle_alpha   90.00
_cell.angle_beta   90.00
_cell.angle_gamma   90.00
#
_symmetry.space_group_name_H-M   'P 1'
#
loop_
_entity.id
_entity.type
_entity.pdbx_description
1 polymer ?
#
loop_
_entity_poly.entity_id
_entity_poly.type
_entity_poly.pdbx_seq_one_letter_code
_entity_poly.pdbx_strand_id
1 'polypeptide(L)'
;MIFISVALFAEAKPLIENLGLNILRNKTVFPIYQNENHALVISGTGKIYSAMSVVFLLNEFKDQISDSSWILNFGVCGARKDISEIGKSFLIHKITDEGSFKNVYPDILFHSPIPESALRTFDKPIFDDVVSELPNTLVDMEAFGFFTASRKFFSSDKIRVVKIVSDNLNKLEYSKITNIPEMISFRIQNSLSDILSILSIPVFQKNNIQLLAEETSTLLQICEVLRLSETERIQLKDWMIGYKMRTGNSPDLGLSILKNSNGFLKPGQTKVKTRELGKKGLYALKQFYQS
;
A
#
# COMPACT_ATOMS: atom_id res chain seq x y z
N MET A 1 4.13 -12.04 3.43
CA MET A 1 5.39 -11.57 4.04
C MET A 1 5.56 -10.09 3.74
N ILE A 2 6.09 -9.30 4.67
CA ILE A 2 6.37 -7.88 4.49
C ILE A 2 7.87 -7.68 4.25
N PHE A 3 8.21 -7.04 3.15
CA PHE A 3 9.59 -6.72 2.78
C PHE A 3 9.91 -5.28 3.17
N ILE A 4 11.09 -5.07 3.75
CA ILE A 4 11.53 -3.77 4.23
C ILE A 4 12.91 -3.48 3.65
N SER A 5 13.11 -2.28 3.11
CA SER A 5 14.41 -1.78 2.67
C SER A 5 14.74 -0.50 3.43
N VAL A 6 15.91 -0.48 4.04
CA VAL A 6 16.48 0.69 4.73
C VAL A 6 17.91 0.91 4.24
N ALA A 7 18.41 2.14 4.27
CA ALA A 7 19.74 2.46 3.77
C ALA A 7 20.83 2.11 4.79
N LEU A 8 20.56 2.39 6.07
CA LEU A 8 21.56 2.37 7.12
C LEU A 8 21.21 1.36 8.21
N PHE A 9 22.24 0.78 8.84
CA PHE A 9 22.02 -0.05 10.03
C PHE A 9 21.37 0.73 11.19
N ALA A 10 21.67 2.03 11.31
CA ALA A 10 21.02 2.92 12.28
C ALA A 10 19.50 3.02 12.07
N GLU A 11 19.03 2.95 10.82
CA GLU A 11 17.59 2.92 10.51
C GLU A 11 17.00 1.53 10.78
N ALA A 12 17.79 0.48 10.50
CA ALA A 12 17.38 -0.90 10.71
C ALA A 12 17.23 -1.27 12.19
N LYS A 13 18.12 -0.77 13.06
CA LYS A 13 18.27 -1.25 14.43
C LYS A 13 16.96 -1.18 15.24
N PRO A 14 16.24 -0.05 15.32
CA PRO A 14 14.96 0.01 16.04
C PRO A 14 13.92 -0.98 15.51
N LEU A 15 13.88 -1.20 14.18
CA LEU A 15 12.97 -2.13 13.54
C LEU A 15 13.34 -3.58 13.82
N ILE A 16 14.63 -3.91 13.78
CA ILE A 16 15.15 -5.24 14.10
C ILE A 16 14.76 -5.62 15.53
N GLU A 17 14.97 -4.70 16.48
CA GLU A 17 14.67 -4.91 17.90
C GLU A 17 13.15 -5.06 18.14
N ASN A 18 12.32 -4.18 17.56
CA ASN A 18 10.87 -4.20 17.79
C ASN A 18 10.14 -5.33 17.07
N LEU A 19 10.60 -5.73 15.87
CA LEU A 19 10.00 -6.82 15.10
C LEU A 19 10.61 -8.19 15.45
N GLY A 20 11.65 -8.24 16.30
CA GLY A 20 12.33 -9.47 16.67
C GLY A 20 13.00 -10.16 15.48
N LEU A 21 13.69 -9.41 14.62
CA LEU A 21 14.32 -9.94 13.41
C LEU A 21 15.68 -10.56 13.73
N ASN A 22 15.96 -11.71 13.10
CA ASN A 22 17.25 -12.38 13.22
C ASN A 22 18.06 -12.24 11.95
N ILE A 23 19.37 -12.03 12.09
CA ILE A 23 20.27 -11.96 10.93
C ILE A 23 20.27 -13.28 10.16
N LEU A 24 20.15 -13.19 8.84
CA LEU A 24 20.33 -14.31 7.94
C LEU A 24 21.83 -14.61 7.85
N ARG A 25 22.29 -15.68 8.51
CA ARG A 25 23.72 -15.98 8.72
C ARG A 25 24.50 -16.37 7.46
N ASN A 26 23.81 -16.65 6.35
CA ASN A 26 24.48 -16.90 5.07
C ASN A 26 25.15 -15.60 4.60
N LYS A 27 26.37 -15.69 4.03
CA LYS A 27 27.05 -14.53 3.44
C LYS A 27 26.25 -14.03 2.24
N THR A 28 25.37 -13.09 2.49
CA THR A 28 24.56 -12.37 1.50
C THR A 28 25.31 -11.11 1.07
N VAL A 29 25.08 -10.65 -0.16
CA VAL A 29 25.71 -9.43 -0.69
C VAL A 29 25.24 -8.20 0.09
N PHE A 30 23.98 -8.21 0.54
CA PHE A 30 23.38 -7.20 1.40
C PHE A 30 22.95 -7.84 2.73
N PRO A 31 23.20 -7.22 3.90
CA PRO A 31 22.73 -7.74 5.18
C PRO A 31 21.20 -7.87 5.20
N ILE A 32 20.72 -9.07 5.53
CA ILE A 32 19.29 -9.38 5.66
C ILE A 32 18.97 -9.82 7.08
N TYR A 33 17.89 -9.27 7.63
CA TYR A 33 17.31 -9.66 8.90
C TYR A 33 15.88 -10.13 8.65
N GLN A 34 15.46 -11.25 9.24
CA GLN A 34 14.14 -11.81 8.98
C GLN A 34 13.51 -12.50 10.19
N ASN A 35 12.20 -12.68 10.09
CA ASN A 35 11.42 -13.66 10.84
C ASN A 35 10.36 -14.27 9.88
N GLU A 36 9.37 -14.98 10.42
CA GLU A 36 8.31 -15.62 9.62
C GLU A 36 7.49 -14.64 8.78
N ASN A 37 7.36 -13.39 9.25
CA ASN A 37 6.45 -12.40 8.68
C ASN A 37 7.16 -11.27 7.92
N HIS A 38 8.43 -11.00 8.23
CA HIS A 38 9.18 -9.85 7.75
C HIS A 38 10.56 -10.24 7.22
N ALA A 39 10.99 -9.58 6.16
CA ALA A 39 12.38 -9.58 5.71
C ALA A 39 12.85 -8.15 5.46
N LEU A 40 13.90 -7.74 6.17
CA LEU A 40 14.52 -6.43 6.11
C LEU A 40 15.90 -6.53 5.47
N VAL A 41 16.17 -5.71 4.46
CA VAL A 41 17.49 -5.56 3.84
C VAL A 41 18.07 -4.19 4.15
N ILE A 42 19.36 -4.16 4.43
CA ILE A 42 20.15 -2.92 4.52
C ILE A 42 20.80 -2.69 3.16
N SER A 43 20.35 -1.68 2.43
CA SER A 43 20.77 -1.43 1.05
C SER A 43 22.13 -0.76 0.94
N GLY A 44 22.47 0.10 1.89
CA GLY A 44 23.44 1.17 1.68
C GLY A 44 22.80 2.41 1.05
N THR A 45 23.53 3.51 1.07
CA THR A 45 23.05 4.83 0.62
C THR A 45 23.05 4.97 -0.90
N GLY A 46 22.02 5.60 -1.45
CA GLY A 46 21.90 5.93 -2.87
C GLY A 46 21.01 4.99 -3.68
N LYS A 47 20.38 5.54 -4.71
CA LYS A 47 19.33 4.88 -5.51
C LYS A 47 19.79 3.62 -6.22
N ILE A 48 21.06 3.53 -6.61
CA ILE A 48 21.62 2.32 -7.26
C ILE A 48 21.69 1.16 -6.27
N TYR A 49 22.29 1.39 -5.09
CA TYR A 49 22.37 0.39 -4.03
C TYR A 49 20.99 -0.04 -3.55
N SER A 50 20.08 0.92 -3.37
CA SER A 50 18.68 0.68 -3.03
C SER A 50 17.97 -0.23 -4.06
N ALA A 51 18.09 0.07 -5.36
CA ALA A 51 17.51 -0.77 -6.40
C ALA A 51 18.10 -2.18 -6.41
N MET A 52 19.43 -2.31 -6.32
CA MET A 52 20.12 -3.60 -6.32
C MET A 52 19.72 -4.47 -5.13
N SER A 53 19.65 -3.89 -3.92
CA SER A 53 19.29 -4.64 -2.71
C SER A 53 17.85 -5.13 -2.74
N VAL A 54 16.93 -4.35 -3.32
CA VAL A 54 15.52 -4.76 -3.48
C VAL A 54 15.42 -5.96 -4.42
N VAL A 55 16.06 -5.90 -5.59
CA VAL A 55 16.04 -7.02 -6.54
C VAL A 55 16.68 -8.27 -5.90
N PHE A 56 17.80 -8.09 -5.20
CA PHE A 56 18.45 -9.18 -4.47
C PHE A 56 17.53 -9.79 -3.43
N LEU A 57 16.97 -8.99 -2.52
CA LEU A 57 16.06 -9.43 -1.47
C LEU A 57 14.87 -10.20 -2.05
N LEU A 58 14.19 -9.63 -3.04
CA LEU A 58 12.99 -10.24 -3.60
C LEU A 58 13.28 -11.53 -4.39
N ASN A 59 14.48 -11.67 -4.95
CA ASN A 59 14.90 -12.91 -5.58
C ASN A 59 15.23 -14.00 -4.56
N GLU A 60 15.91 -13.65 -3.45
CA GLU A 60 16.19 -14.58 -2.34
C GLU A 60 14.89 -15.12 -1.72
N PHE A 61 13.85 -14.30 -1.67
CA PHE A 61 12.55 -14.63 -1.09
C PHE A 61 11.43 -14.87 -2.11
N LYS A 62 11.78 -15.22 -3.37
CA LYS A 62 10.81 -15.30 -4.46
C LYS A 62 9.63 -16.24 -4.18
N ASP A 63 9.89 -17.34 -3.46
CA ASP A 63 8.89 -18.37 -3.17
C ASP A 63 7.97 -17.97 -1.99
N GLN A 64 8.32 -16.91 -1.25
CA GLN A 64 7.54 -16.33 -0.15
C GLN A 64 6.77 -15.07 -0.57
N ILE A 65 6.97 -14.57 -1.80
CA ILE A 65 6.19 -13.48 -2.37
C ILE A 65 4.80 -14.02 -2.75
N SER A 66 3.76 -13.34 -2.27
CA SER A 66 2.37 -13.70 -2.54
C SER A 66 1.51 -12.45 -2.70
N ASP A 67 0.24 -12.63 -3.04
CA ASP A 67 -0.72 -11.52 -3.16
C ASP A 67 -0.89 -10.72 -1.86
N SER A 68 -0.63 -11.30 -0.70
CA SER A 68 -0.69 -10.62 0.60
C SER A 68 0.64 -9.98 1.00
N SER A 69 1.67 -10.08 0.16
CA SER A 69 2.98 -9.49 0.43
C SER A 69 3.04 -8.01 0.04
N TRP A 70 3.83 -7.25 0.78
CA TRP A 70 4.01 -5.81 0.63
C TRP A 70 5.48 -5.46 0.72
N ILE A 71 5.87 -4.31 0.16
CA ILE A 71 7.24 -3.83 0.28
C ILE A 71 7.30 -2.36 0.69
N LEU A 72 8.19 -2.05 1.62
CA LEU A 72 8.31 -0.73 2.23
C LEU A 72 9.74 -0.23 2.19
N ASN A 73 9.93 1.04 1.89
CA ASN A 73 11.15 1.76 2.19
C ASN A 73 10.93 2.62 3.43
N PHE A 74 11.80 2.44 4.42
CA PHE A 74 11.88 3.31 5.58
C PHE A 74 13.25 3.98 5.60
N GLY A 75 13.28 5.24 6.01
CA GLY A 75 14.54 5.93 6.23
C GLY A 75 14.35 7.38 6.61
N VAL A 76 15.45 8.03 6.92
CA VAL A 76 15.44 9.46 7.16
C VAL A 76 15.45 10.25 5.84
N CYS A 77 15.04 11.51 5.92
CA CYS A 77 15.07 12.47 4.81
C CYS A 77 15.43 13.85 5.35
N GLY A 78 15.91 14.73 4.46
CA GLY A 78 16.08 16.14 4.79
C GLY A 78 14.87 16.95 4.34
N ALA A 79 14.61 18.07 5.01
CA ALA A 79 13.58 19.03 4.61
C ALA A 79 14.02 20.43 5.01
N ARG A 80 13.56 21.48 4.34
CA ARG A 80 13.78 22.82 4.87
C ARG A 80 12.95 23.05 6.14
N LYS A 81 13.45 23.90 7.04
CA LYS A 81 12.79 24.22 8.32
C LYS A 81 11.39 24.83 8.17
N ASP A 82 11.14 25.53 7.07
CA ASP A 82 9.82 26.10 6.74
C ASP A 82 8.85 25.08 6.12
N ILE A 83 9.36 23.92 5.69
CA ILE A 83 8.55 22.82 5.10
C ILE A 83 8.14 21.82 6.18
N SER A 84 9.06 21.42 7.06
CA SER A 84 8.75 20.49 8.13
C SER A 84 9.72 20.61 9.30
N GLU A 85 9.26 20.19 10.47
CA GLU A 85 10.08 19.98 11.65
C GLU A 85 10.80 18.63 11.62
N ILE A 86 11.95 18.57 12.30
CA ILE A 86 12.73 17.36 12.51
C ILE A 86 11.93 16.36 13.37
N GLY A 87 11.96 15.08 12.99
CA GLY A 87 11.26 13.99 13.66
C GLY A 87 9.86 13.71 13.11
N LYS A 88 9.32 14.58 12.25
CA LYS A 88 8.03 14.36 11.62
C LYS A 88 8.10 13.26 10.55
N SER A 89 7.13 12.36 10.59
CA SER A 89 6.98 11.26 9.63
C SER A 89 6.08 11.67 8.47
N PHE A 90 6.36 11.14 7.28
CA PHE A 90 5.54 11.33 6.09
C PHE A 90 5.39 10.04 5.30
N LEU A 91 4.19 9.83 4.76
CA LEU A 91 3.92 8.82 3.74
C LEU A 91 4.08 9.45 2.36
N ILE A 92 4.87 8.85 1.47
CA ILE A 92 5.22 9.48 0.21
C ILE A 92 4.27 9.08 -0.91
N HIS A 93 3.55 10.06 -1.49
CA HIS A 93 2.60 9.84 -2.60
C HIS A 93 3.20 10.11 -3.98
N LYS A 94 4.36 10.79 -4.04
CA LYS A 94 5.07 11.12 -5.28
C LYS A 94 6.57 11.18 -5.03
N ILE A 95 7.33 10.53 -5.90
CA ILE A 95 8.80 10.55 -5.87
C ILE A 95 9.28 11.11 -7.20
N THR A 96 10.13 12.12 -7.15
CA THR A 96 10.78 12.74 -8.32
C THR A 96 12.27 12.42 -8.29
N ASP A 97 12.82 11.80 -9.33
CA ASP A 97 14.28 11.67 -9.46
C ASP A 97 14.87 12.98 -9.96
N GLU A 98 15.86 13.52 -9.25
CA GLU A 98 16.51 14.75 -9.68
C GLU A 98 17.24 14.58 -11.01
N GLY A 99 18.03 13.52 -11.13
CA GLY A 99 18.92 13.36 -12.28
C GLY A 99 18.18 13.17 -13.61
N SER A 100 17.01 12.53 -13.60
CA SER A 100 16.21 12.28 -14.80
C SER A 100 14.91 13.06 -14.89
N PHE A 101 14.52 13.81 -13.84
CA PHE A 101 13.24 14.51 -13.70
C PHE A 101 12.00 13.62 -13.85
N LYS A 102 12.16 12.30 -13.72
CA LYS A 102 11.05 11.35 -13.81
C LYS A 102 10.29 11.30 -12.50
N ASN A 103 8.97 11.21 -12.63
CA ASN A 103 8.06 11.06 -11.51
C ASN A 103 7.55 9.62 -11.42
N VAL A 104 7.43 9.11 -10.21
CA VAL A 104 6.78 7.84 -9.89
C VAL A 104 5.87 7.98 -8.68
N TYR A 105 4.86 7.11 -8.57
CA TYR A 105 3.73 7.30 -7.65
C TYR A 105 3.43 6.00 -6.91
N PRO A 106 3.77 5.92 -5.61
CA PRO A 106 3.18 4.96 -4.69
C PRO A 106 1.69 5.28 -4.49
N ASP A 107 0.81 4.31 -4.74
CA ASP A 107 -0.64 4.54 -4.62
C ASP A 107 -1.06 4.39 -3.15
N ILE A 108 -1.58 5.47 -2.56
CA ILE A 108 -2.09 5.48 -1.19
C ILE A 108 -3.61 5.36 -1.24
N LEU A 109 -4.11 4.13 -1.09
CA LEU A 109 -5.55 3.81 -1.19
C LEU A 109 -6.22 3.66 0.19
N PHE A 110 -5.63 4.21 1.25
CA PHE A 110 -6.11 4.08 2.62
C PHE A 110 -5.88 5.39 3.38
N HIS A 111 -6.70 5.63 4.41
CA HIS A 111 -6.47 6.76 5.30
C HIS A 111 -5.31 6.44 6.26
N SER A 112 -4.24 7.23 6.20
CA SER A 112 -3.08 7.12 7.09
C SER A 112 -3.17 8.15 8.22
N PRO A 113 -2.78 7.83 9.46
CA PRO A 113 -2.62 8.84 10.51
C PRO A 113 -1.41 9.77 10.26
N ILE A 114 -0.49 9.36 9.38
CA ILE A 114 0.70 10.12 9.00
C ILE A 114 0.39 10.97 7.76
N PRO A 115 0.78 12.26 7.73
CA PRO A 115 0.56 13.13 6.58
C PRO A 115 1.28 12.63 5.33
N GLU A 116 0.72 12.95 4.17
CA GLU A 116 1.32 12.64 2.88
C GLU A 116 2.23 13.77 2.40
N SER A 117 3.30 13.43 1.67
CA SER A 117 4.18 14.42 1.03
C SER A 117 4.76 13.92 -0.28
N ALA A 118 5.15 14.86 -1.14
CA ALA A 118 6.07 14.58 -2.24
C ALA A 118 7.50 14.45 -1.69
N LEU A 119 8.34 13.76 -2.46
CA LEU A 119 9.76 13.52 -2.18
C LEU A 119 10.57 13.71 -3.46
N ARG A 120 11.79 14.22 -3.32
CA ARG A 120 12.76 14.34 -4.41
C ARG A 120 14.04 13.58 -4.08
N THR A 121 14.41 12.63 -4.92
CA THR A 121 15.60 11.79 -4.72
C THR A 121 16.79 12.39 -5.44
N PHE A 122 17.89 12.62 -4.70
CA PHE A 122 19.14 13.16 -5.21
C PHE A 122 20.25 12.11 -5.19
N ASP A 123 21.26 12.28 -6.04
CA ASP A 123 22.43 11.38 -6.10
C ASP A 123 23.47 11.67 -5.03
N LYS A 124 23.38 12.84 -4.38
CA LYS A 124 24.31 13.32 -3.35
C LYS A 124 23.52 14.04 -2.25
N PRO A 125 24.07 14.12 -1.02
CA PRO A 125 23.49 14.94 0.03
C PRO A 125 23.34 16.40 -0.41
N ILE A 126 22.21 17.02 -0.07
CA ILE A 126 21.90 18.41 -0.40
C ILE A 126 21.94 19.25 0.87
N PHE A 127 22.64 20.37 0.80
CA PHE A 127 22.75 21.36 1.86
C PHE A 127 22.75 22.76 1.26
N ASP A 128 22.50 23.77 2.09
CA ASP A 128 22.47 25.20 1.74
C ASP A 128 23.78 25.73 1.13
N ASP A 129 24.91 25.09 1.37
CA ASP A 129 26.21 25.42 0.76
C ASP A 129 26.44 24.77 -0.62
N VAL A 130 25.62 23.78 -1.00
CA VAL A 130 25.80 22.98 -2.23
C VAL A 130 24.90 23.48 -3.38
N VAL A 131 23.72 24.02 -3.07
CA VAL A 131 22.74 24.43 -4.08
C VAL A 131 22.33 25.89 -3.90
N SER A 132 22.04 26.58 -5.01
CA SER A 132 21.59 27.98 -4.97
C SER A 132 20.19 28.14 -4.40
N GLU A 133 19.34 27.12 -4.56
CA GLU A 133 17.99 27.10 -4.03
C GLU A 133 17.69 25.72 -3.43
N LEU A 134 17.33 25.70 -2.15
CA LEU A 134 16.98 24.46 -1.46
C LEU A 134 15.63 23.93 -1.96
N PRO A 135 15.50 22.61 -2.19
CA PRO A 135 14.26 22.00 -2.65
C PRO A 135 13.06 22.31 -1.74
N ASN A 136 11.95 22.71 -2.34
CA ASN A 136 10.69 22.98 -1.64
C ASN A 136 9.88 21.70 -1.36
N THR A 137 10.55 20.64 -0.93
CA THR A 137 10.01 19.30 -0.72
C THR A 137 10.95 18.50 0.18
N LEU A 138 10.49 17.35 0.69
CA LEU A 138 11.38 16.38 1.33
C LEU A 138 12.43 15.88 0.31
N VAL A 139 13.63 15.55 0.79
CA VAL A 139 14.71 15.01 -0.03
C VAL A 139 15.33 13.76 0.56
N ASP A 140 15.65 12.79 -0.29
CA ASP A 140 16.38 11.58 0.10
C ASP A 140 17.35 11.15 -1.00
N MET A 141 17.95 9.96 -0.86
CA MET A 141 18.87 9.42 -1.86
C MET A 141 18.45 8.04 -2.41
N GLU A 142 17.38 7.42 -1.91
CA GLU A 142 17.07 6.01 -2.15
C GLU A 142 15.73 5.75 -2.85
N ALA A 143 14.69 6.52 -2.51
CA ALA A 143 13.29 6.16 -2.77
C ALA A 143 12.99 5.89 -4.24
N PHE A 144 13.57 6.66 -5.16
CA PHE A 144 13.36 6.43 -6.59
C PHE A 144 13.91 5.09 -7.07
N GLY A 145 15.10 4.70 -6.58
CA GLY A 145 15.72 3.42 -6.89
C GLY A 145 14.94 2.25 -6.31
N PHE A 146 14.57 2.36 -5.04
CA PHE A 146 13.68 1.43 -4.35
C PHE A 146 12.38 1.22 -5.14
N PHE A 147 11.66 2.30 -5.47
CA PHE A 147 10.38 2.20 -6.15
C PHE A 147 10.52 1.56 -7.53
N THR A 148 11.53 1.98 -8.30
CA THR A 148 11.78 1.46 -9.66
C THR A 148 12.02 -0.05 -9.65
N ALA A 149 12.79 -0.55 -8.69
CA ALA A 149 13.03 -1.98 -8.50
C ALA A 149 11.77 -2.71 -8.00
N SER A 150 11.13 -2.20 -6.95
CA SER A 150 9.93 -2.78 -6.34
C SER A 150 8.79 -2.95 -7.36
N ARG A 151 8.60 -2.01 -8.29
CA ARG A 151 7.54 -2.07 -9.32
C ARG A 151 7.67 -3.24 -10.30
N LYS A 152 8.81 -3.93 -10.35
CA LYS A 152 8.97 -5.16 -11.13
C LYS A 152 8.30 -6.37 -10.49
N PHE A 153 8.04 -6.31 -9.18
CA PHE A 153 7.49 -7.42 -8.39
C PHE A 153 6.14 -7.09 -7.75
N PHE A 154 5.87 -5.81 -7.48
CA PHE A 154 4.68 -5.34 -6.79
C PHE A 154 3.89 -4.30 -7.61
N SER A 155 2.56 -4.35 -7.48
CA SER A 155 1.67 -3.27 -7.88
C SER A 155 1.94 -2.01 -7.03
N SER A 156 1.67 -0.81 -7.56
CA SER A 156 2.03 0.47 -6.90
C SER A 156 1.31 0.67 -5.57
N ASP A 157 0.12 0.09 -5.41
CA ASP A 157 -0.65 0.07 -4.17
C ASP A 157 0.00 -0.77 -3.05
N LYS A 158 0.93 -1.68 -3.40
CA LYS A 158 1.66 -2.53 -2.45
C LYS A 158 3.05 -2.02 -2.07
N ILE A 159 3.43 -0.88 -2.63
CA ILE A 159 4.73 -0.25 -2.39
C ILE A 159 4.50 0.97 -1.51
N ARG A 160 5.15 1.01 -0.34
CA ARG A 160 5.07 2.16 0.56
C ARG A 160 6.44 2.77 0.76
N VAL A 161 6.49 4.08 0.88
CA VAL A 161 7.72 4.80 1.22
C VAL A 161 7.37 5.75 2.36
N VAL A 162 8.08 5.59 3.48
CA VAL A 162 7.87 6.40 4.68
C VAL A 162 9.19 7.04 5.05
N LYS A 163 9.15 8.35 5.26
CA LYS A 163 10.34 9.15 5.56
C LYS A 163 10.17 9.94 6.85
N ILE A 164 11.24 10.02 7.63
CA ILE A 164 11.30 10.79 8.87
C ILE A 164 12.30 11.93 8.65
N VAL A 165 11.92 13.18 8.97
CA VAL A 165 12.82 14.32 8.79
C VAL A 165 13.98 14.24 9.80
N SER A 166 15.23 14.15 9.33
CA SER A 166 16.43 14.12 10.18
C SER A 166 17.06 15.48 10.42
N ASP A 167 17.04 16.35 9.41
CA ASP A 167 17.79 17.60 9.39
C ASP A 167 17.12 18.64 8.49
N ASN A 168 17.56 19.88 8.65
CA ASN A 168 17.00 21.05 7.99
C ASN A 168 17.71 21.45 6.69
N LEU A 169 18.55 20.57 6.11
CA LEU A 169 19.44 20.87 4.99
C LEU A 169 20.46 22.00 5.26
N ASN A 170 20.74 22.29 6.53
CA ASN A 170 21.73 23.28 6.93
C ASN A 170 23.07 22.60 7.23
N LYS A 171 24.11 22.93 6.46
CA LYS A 171 25.41 22.25 6.57
C LYS A 171 26.07 22.44 7.94
N LEU A 172 26.01 23.66 8.47
CA LEU A 172 26.67 24.01 9.72
C LEU A 172 26.02 23.28 10.91
N GLU A 173 24.70 23.26 10.99
CA GLU A 173 23.96 22.50 12.00
C GLU A 173 24.24 21.01 11.88
N TYR A 174 24.21 20.46 10.66
CA TYR A 174 24.48 19.04 10.43
C TYR A 174 25.91 18.65 10.85
N SER A 175 26.90 19.50 10.58
CA SER A 175 28.31 19.26 10.94
C SER A 175 28.59 19.27 12.44
N LYS A 176 27.70 19.85 13.26
CA LYS A 176 27.81 19.86 14.72
C LYS A 176 27.35 18.55 15.36
N ILE A 177 26.70 17.67 14.60
CA ILE A 177 26.21 16.39 15.10
C ILE A 177 27.40 15.45 15.30
N THR A 178 27.64 15.06 16.56
CA THR A 178 28.79 14.21 16.93
C THR A 178 28.55 12.72 16.67
N ASN A 179 27.30 12.24 16.79
CA ASN A 179 26.94 10.84 16.58
C ASN A 179 25.71 10.70 15.66
N ILE A 180 25.94 10.78 14.35
CA ILE A 180 24.89 10.68 13.33
C ILE A 180 24.13 9.33 13.43
N PRO A 181 24.79 8.16 13.55
CA PRO A 181 24.08 6.88 13.68
C PRO A 181 23.14 6.82 14.88
N GLU A 182 23.55 7.34 16.03
CA GLU A 182 22.70 7.37 17.23
C GLU A 182 21.52 8.34 17.08
N MET A 183 21.76 9.52 16.49
CA MET A 183 20.68 10.45 16.15
C MET A 183 19.65 9.79 15.23
N ILE A 184 20.07 9.14 14.15
CA ILE A 184 19.18 8.46 13.21
C ILE A 184 18.39 7.36 13.93
N SER A 185 19.06 6.50 14.70
CA SER A 185 18.42 5.44 15.47
C SER A 185 17.36 5.99 16.43
N PHE A 186 17.68 7.10 17.12
CA PHE A 186 16.75 7.79 18.02
C PHE A 186 15.54 8.38 17.29
N ARG A 187 15.74 8.97 16.10
CA ARG A 187 14.62 9.50 15.29
C ARG A 187 13.67 8.38 14.87
N ILE A 188 14.21 7.28 14.34
CA ILE A 188 13.40 6.13 13.94
C ILE A 188 12.68 5.52 15.15
N GLN A 189 13.37 5.39 16.30
CA GLN A 189 12.78 4.89 17.54
C GLN A 189 11.57 5.72 17.99
N ASN A 190 11.66 7.06 17.95
CA ASN A 190 10.56 7.93 18.35
C ASN A 190 9.38 7.93 17.36
N SER A 191 9.65 7.61 16.09
CA SER A 191 8.63 7.47 15.04
C SER A 191 8.14 6.03 14.87
N LEU A 192 8.44 5.12 15.81
CA LEU A 192 8.04 3.71 15.68
C LEU A 192 6.53 3.51 15.62
N SER A 193 5.75 4.27 16.38
CA SER A 193 4.27 4.17 16.33
C SER A 193 3.74 4.43 14.92
N ASP A 194 4.31 5.43 14.25
CA ASP A 194 3.98 5.81 12.88
C ASP A 194 4.35 4.65 11.93
N ILE A 195 5.60 4.17 12.01
CA ILE A 195 6.09 3.06 11.19
C ILE A 195 5.23 1.80 11.38
N LEU A 196 4.92 1.44 12.63
CA LEU A 196 4.09 0.30 12.96
C LEU A 196 2.65 0.47 12.48
N SER A 197 2.11 1.69 12.46
CA SER A 197 0.78 1.94 11.87
C SER A 197 0.75 1.66 10.37
N ILE A 198 1.86 1.90 9.67
CA ILE A 198 1.99 1.59 8.23
C ILE A 198 2.30 0.11 7.99
N LEU A 199 3.04 -0.54 8.89
CA LEU A 199 3.30 -1.99 8.85
C LEU A 199 2.08 -2.83 9.26
N SER A 200 1.16 -2.23 10.03
CA SER A 200 -0.19 -2.74 10.28
C SER A 200 -1.04 -2.57 9.02
N ILE A 201 -0.55 -3.17 7.95
CA ILE A 201 -1.22 -3.19 6.67
C ILE A 201 -2.56 -3.87 6.94
N PRO A 202 -3.70 -3.29 6.52
CA PRO A 202 -4.92 -4.04 6.49
C PRO A 202 -4.64 -5.22 5.59
N VAL A 203 -4.44 -6.40 6.19
CA VAL A 203 -4.56 -7.64 5.48
C VAL A 203 -5.99 -7.55 5.00
N PHE A 204 -6.17 -7.08 3.75
CA PHE A 204 -7.24 -7.58 2.93
C PHE A 204 -6.92 -9.06 2.88
N GLN A 205 -7.39 -9.76 3.91
CA GLN A 205 -7.82 -11.11 3.70
C GLN A 205 -8.75 -10.90 2.53
N LYS A 206 -8.30 -11.37 1.36
CA LYS A 206 -9.19 -12.15 0.53
C LYS A 206 -9.72 -13.29 1.42
N ASN A 207 -10.48 -12.98 2.47
CA ASN A 207 -11.83 -13.45 2.53
C ASN A 207 -12.29 -13.12 1.13
N ASN A 208 -12.25 -14.14 0.25
CA ASN A 208 -13.24 -14.18 -0.79
C ASN A 208 -14.51 -13.89 0.01
N ILE A 209 -14.99 -12.65 -0.01
CA ILE A 209 -16.28 -12.30 0.56
C ILE A 209 -17.20 -13.03 -0.40
N GLN A 210 -17.36 -14.31 -0.12
CA GLN A 210 -18.22 -15.20 -0.84
C GLN A 210 -19.59 -14.90 -0.29
N LEU A 211 -20.55 -15.13 -1.16
CA LEU A 211 -21.90 -15.22 -0.72
C LEU A 211 -21.97 -16.40 0.27
N LEU A 212 -22.55 -16.17 1.45
CA LEU A 212 -22.94 -17.22 2.36
C LEU A 212 -23.93 -18.16 1.66
N ALA A 213 -24.21 -19.33 2.24
CA ALA A 213 -25.13 -20.29 1.62
C ALA A 213 -26.50 -19.67 1.29
N GLU A 214 -27.03 -18.83 2.18
CA GLU A 214 -28.31 -18.14 2.02
C GLU A 214 -28.27 -17.07 0.91
N GLU A 215 -27.19 -16.29 0.86
CA GLU A 215 -26.96 -15.27 -0.16
C GLU A 215 -26.74 -15.92 -1.55
N THR A 216 -26.08 -17.09 -1.59
CA THR A 216 -25.90 -17.89 -2.80
C THR A 216 -27.23 -18.46 -3.29
N SER A 217 -28.07 -18.96 -2.39
CA SER A 217 -29.44 -19.37 -2.71
C SER A 217 -30.24 -18.21 -3.28
N THR A 218 -30.11 -17.02 -2.69
CA THR A 218 -30.77 -15.80 -3.19
C THR A 218 -30.30 -15.41 -4.60
N LEU A 219 -28.99 -15.46 -4.86
CA LEU A 219 -28.44 -15.24 -6.20
C LEU A 219 -29.07 -16.19 -7.23
N LEU A 220 -29.14 -17.49 -6.91
CA LEU A 220 -29.72 -18.51 -7.80
C LEU A 220 -31.21 -18.27 -8.03
N GLN A 221 -31.97 -17.92 -6.99
CA GLN A 221 -33.38 -17.57 -7.09
C GLN A 221 -33.60 -16.36 -8.00
N ILE A 222 -32.81 -15.30 -7.86
CA ILE A 222 -32.89 -14.13 -8.72
C ILE A 222 -32.57 -14.49 -10.18
N CYS A 223 -31.53 -15.30 -10.40
CA CYS A 223 -31.15 -15.78 -11.73
C CYS A 223 -32.30 -16.55 -12.40
N GLU A 224 -32.98 -17.40 -11.64
CA GLU A 224 -34.17 -18.12 -12.11
C GLU A 224 -35.35 -17.20 -12.40
N VAL A 225 -35.69 -16.32 -11.45
CA VAL A 225 -36.81 -15.38 -11.55
C VAL A 225 -36.65 -14.49 -12.79
N LEU A 226 -35.43 -13.98 -13.03
CA LEU A 226 -35.14 -13.04 -14.12
C LEU A 226 -34.70 -13.72 -15.44
N ARG A 227 -34.47 -15.03 -15.46
CA ARG A 227 -33.94 -15.79 -16.62
C ARG A 227 -32.60 -15.25 -17.14
N LEU A 228 -31.66 -15.01 -16.21
CA LEU A 228 -30.35 -14.45 -16.51
C LEU A 228 -29.48 -15.43 -17.31
N SER A 229 -28.66 -14.89 -18.21
CA SER A 229 -27.54 -15.61 -18.82
C SER A 229 -26.38 -15.76 -17.83
N GLU A 230 -25.41 -16.62 -18.16
CA GLU A 230 -24.24 -16.84 -17.30
C GLU A 230 -23.43 -15.56 -17.09
N THR A 231 -23.28 -14.73 -18.11
CA THR A 231 -22.61 -13.43 -17.99
C THR A 231 -23.36 -12.48 -17.04
N GLU A 232 -24.69 -12.42 -17.14
CA GLU A 232 -25.53 -11.59 -16.26
C GLU A 232 -25.51 -12.11 -14.81
N ARG A 233 -25.44 -13.42 -14.61
CA ARG A 233 -25.26 -14.04 -13.29
C ARG A 233 -23.93 -13.66 -12.66
N ILE A 234 -22.83 -13.66 -13.43
CA ILE A 234 -21.51 -13.21 -12.95
C ILE A 234 -21.59 -11.75 -12.54
N GLN A 235 -22.16 -10.88 -13.38
CA GLN A 235 -22.33 -9.46 -13.07
C GLN A 235 -23.14 -9.23 -11.80
N LEU A 236 -24.26 -9.93 -11.63
CA LEU A 236 -25.09 -9.84 -10.43
C LEU A 236 -24.31 -10.29 -9.19
N LYS A 237 -23.57 -11.40 -9.29
CA LYS A 237 -22.71 -11.89 -8.20
C LYS A 237 -21.67 -10.84 -7.80
N ASP A 238 -21.02 -10.21 -8.76
CA ASP A 238 -20.02 -9.16 -8.50
C ASP A 238 -20.65 -7.96 -7.80
N TRP A 239 -21.88 -7.57 -8.17
CA TRP A 239 -22.59 -6.49 -7.49
C TRP A 239 -22.99 -6.83 -6.06
N MET A 240 -23.48 -8.05 -5.82
CA MET A 240 -23.82 -8.53 -4.47
C MET A 240 -22.60 -8.56 -3.55
N ILE A 241 -21.45 -9.05 -4.06
CA ILE A 241 -20.18 -9.06 -3.33
C ILE A 241 -19.72 -7.61 -3.07
N GLY A 242 -19.77 -6.75 -4.08
CA GLY A 242 -19.39 -5.35 -3.94
C GLY A 242 -20.25 -4.58 -2.92
N TYR A 243 -21.56 -4.83 -2.89
CA TYR A 243 -22.47 -4.24 -1.89
C TYR A 243 -22.10 -4.67 -0.47
N LYS A 244 -21.85 -5.97 -0.26
CA LYS A 244 -21.42 -6.53 1.01
C LYS A 244 -20.08 -5.95 1.48
N MET A 245 -19.14 -5.76 0.55
CA MET A 245 -17.85 -5.12 0.82
C MET A 245 -18.00 -3.65 1.25
N ARG A 246 -18.87 -2.88 0.58
CA ARG A 246 -19.04 -1.44 0.87
C ARG A 246 -19.83 -1.17 2.13
N THR A 247 -20.87 -1.96 2.40
CA THR A 247 -21.86 -1.66 3.45
C THR A 247 -21.74 -2.54 4.69
N GLY A 248 -21.06 -3.70 4.58
CA GLY A 248 -21.06 -4.73 5.61
C GLY A 248 -22.38 -5.53 5.72
N ASN A 249 -23.40 -5.22 4.91
CA ASN A 249 -24.73 -5.84 4.99
C ASN A 249 -24.89 -7.03 4.05
N SER A 250 -25.85 -7.92 4.36
CA SER A 250 -26.25 -9.03 3.49
C SER A 250 -26.91 -8.51 2.19
N PRO A 251 -26.55 -9.04 1.01
CA PRO A 251 -27.18 -8.69 -0.27
C PRO A 251 -28.50 -9.43 -0.55
N ASP A 252 -29.03 -10.24 0.37
CA ASP A 252 -30.27 -11.03 0.21
C ASP A 252 -31.55 -10.19 -0.06
N LEU A 253 -31.55 -8.92 0.35
CA LEU A 253 -32.66 -7.97 0.15
C LEU A 253 -33.01 -7.69 -1.32
N GLY A 254 -32.13 -8.01 -2.28
CA GLY A 254 -32.41 -7.80 -3.71
C GLY A 254 -33.71 -8.48 -4.17
N LEU A 255 -34.03 -9.65 -3.61
CA LEU A 255 -35.25 -10.38 -3.97
C LEU A 255 -36.53 -9.69 -3.45
N SER A 256 -36.49 -9.09 -2.26
CA SER A 256 -37.64 -8.37 -1.71
C SER A 256 -37.90 -7.07 -2.47
N ILE A 257 -36.84 -6.38 -2.90
CA ILE A 257 -36.93 -5.18 -3.75
C ILE A 257 -37.56 -5.52 -5.10
N LEU A 258 -37.16 -6.62 -5.73
CA LEU A 258 -37.79 -7.09 -6.97
C LEU A 258 -39.28 -7.42 -6.80
N LYS A 259 -39.67 -7.99 -5.66
CA LYS A 259 -41.08 -8.33 -5.36
C LYS A 259 -41.93 -7.11 -5.04
N ASN A 260 -41.36 -6.11 -4.36
CA ASN A 260 -42.04 -4.86 -4.00
C ASN A 260 -42.11 -3.86 -5.17
N SER A 261 -41.31 -4.08 -6.21
CA SER A 261 -41.40 -3.34 -7.47
C SER A 261 -42.65 -3.77 -8.23
N ASN A 262 -43.75 -3.01 -8.09
CA ASN A 262 -45.02 -3.28 -8.76
C ASN A 262 -44.82 -3.62 -10.25
N GLY A 263 -45.21 -4.84 -10.66
CA GLY A 263 -45.31 -5.24 -12.07
C GLY A 263 -44.29 -6.26 -12.61
N PHE A 264 -43.31 -6.71 -11.83
CA PHE A 264 -42.30 -7.67 -12.33
C PHE A 264 -42.76 -9.14 -12.34
N LEU A 265 -43.57 -9.56 -11.36
CA LEU A 265 -44.19 -10.89 -11.28
C LEU A 265 -45.69 -10.72 -11.12
N LYS A 266 -46.49 -11.33 -12.01
CA LYS A 266 -47.95 -11.42 -11.83
C LYS A 266 -48.28 -12.42 -10.71
N PRO A 267 -49.41 -12.27 -9.98
CA PRO A 267 -49.84 -13.25 -8.99
C PRO A 267 -49.84 -14.67 -9.58
N GLY A 268 -49.15 -15.60 -8.91
CA GLY A 268 -49.02 -17.00 -9.36
C GLY A 268 -47.88 -17.29 -10.36
N GLN A 269 -47.08 -16.29 -10.78
CA GLN A 269 -45.91 -16.51 -11.63
C GLN A 269 -44.61 -16.61 -10.82
N THR A 270 -43.80 -17.62 -11.13
CA THR A 270 -42.50 -17.86 -10.48
C THR A 270 -41.31 -17.23 -11.21
N LYS A 271 -41.47 -16.86 -12.50
CA LYS A 271 -40.42 -16.28 -13.35
C LYS A 271 -41.00 -15.21 -14.29
N VAL A 272 -40.17 -14.25 -14.72
CA VAL A 272 -40.56 -13.20 -15.69
C VAL A 272 -40.95 -13.82 -17.03
N LYS A 273 -41.91 -13.18 -17.73
CA LYS A 273 -42.45 -13.69 -19.00
C LYS A 273 -41.45 -13.59 -20.17
N THR A 274 -40.67 -12.51 -20.21
CA THR A 274 -39.75 -12.21 -21.32
C THR A 274 -38.35 -11.90 -20.81
N ARG A 275 -37.35 -12.11 -21.67
CA ARG A 275 -35.95 -11.76 -21.36
C ARG A 275 -35.74 -10.27 -21.14
N GLU A 276 -36.53 -9.44 -21.81
CA GLU A 276 -36.49 -7.98 -21.67
C GLU A 276 -36.95 -7.52 -20.28
N LEU A 277 -37.99 -8.16 -19.71
CA LEU A 277 -38.39 -7.94 -18.33
C LEU A 277 -37.30 -8.39 -17.35
N GLY A 278 -36.61 -9.50 -17.66
CA GLY A 278 -35.43 -9.96 -16.91
C GLY A 278 -34.32 -8.91 -16.84
N LYS A 279 -33.98 -8.30 -17.99
CA LYS A 279 -32.97 -7.23 -18.06
C LYS A 279 -33.39 -5.97 -17.29
N LYS A 280 -34.66 -5.59 -17.34
CA LYS A 280 -35.19 -4.47 -16.53
C LYS A 280 -35.04 -4.74 -15.03
N GLY A 281 -35.34 -5.97 -14.59
CA GLY A 281 -35.15 -6.38 -13.19
C GLY A 281 -33.67 -6.37 -12.79
N LEU A 282 -32.79 -6.86 -13.66
CA LEU A 282 -31.34 -6.81 -13.44
C LEU A 282 -30.81 -5.38 -13.31
N TYR A 283 -31.32 -4.44 -14.12
CA TYR A 283 -30.95 -3.03 -14.04
C TYR A 283 -31.41 -2.38 -12.72
N ALA A 284 -32.62 -2.70 -12.24
CA ALA A 284 -33.09 -2.23 -10.93
C ALA A 284 -32.20 -2.74 -9.79
N LEU A 285 -31.80 -4.02 -9.84
CA LEU A 285 -30.84 -4.59 -8.88
C LEU A 285 -29.47 -3.92 -8.95
N LYS A 286 -29.00 -3.56 -10.15
CA LYS A 286 -27.77 -2.80 -10.31
C LYS A 286 -27.82 -1.48 -9.54
N GLN A 287 -28.91 -0.73 -9.68
CA GLN A 287 -29.06 0.55 -8.98
C GLN A 287 -29.08 0.37 -7.46
N PHE A 288 -29.77 -0.65 -6.95
CA PHE A 288 -29.79 -0.96 -5.52
C PHE A 288 -28.41 -1.38 -4.99
N TYR A 289 -27.74 -2.32 -5.64
CA TYR A 289 -26.45 -2.80 -5.12
C TYR A 289 -25.34 -1.77 -5.29
N GLN A 290 -25.50 -0.78 -6.17
CA GLN A 290 -24.49 0.27 -6.41
C GLN A 290 -24.77 1.59 -5.67
N SER A 291 -25.93 1.77 -5.05
CA SER A 291 -26.19 2.87 -4.11
C SER A 291 -25.45 2.67 -2.80
#